data_AF-A0A3D5EJ62-F1
#
_entry.id   AF-A0A3D5EJ62-F1
#
_cell.length_a   1.000
_cell.length_b   1.000
_cell.length_c   1.000
_cell.angle_alpha   90.00
_cell.angle_beta   90.00
_cell.angle_gamma   90.00
#
_symmetry.space_group_name_H-M   'P 1'
#
loop_
_entity.id
_entity.type
_entity.pdbx_description
1 polymer ?
#
loop_
_entity_poly.entity_id
_entity_poly.type
_entity_poly.pdbx_seq_one_letter_code
_entity_poly.pdbx_strand_id
1 'polypeptide(L)' 'MQKHYFKAEDLAELLRNSSQSKFPERDAILILFCGALGLTRQEISGLTISDIMTSDGTWKDA' A
#
# COMPACT_ATOMS: atom_id res chain seq x y z
N MET A 1 -11.62 6.69 17.99
CA MET A 1 -10.80 7.17 16.86
C MET A 1 -11.65 7.13 15.61
N GLN A 2 -11.81 8.27 14.93
CA GLN A 2 -12.54 8.33 13.66
C GLN A 2 -11.64 7.72 12.58
N LYS A 3 -12.12 6.70 11.85
CA LYS A 3 -11.35 6.10 10.76
C LYS A 3 -11.32 7.09 9.59
N HIS A 4 -10.15 7.66 9.32
CA HIS A 4 -9.91 8.46 8.11
C HIS A 4 -9.60 7.50 6.96
N TYR A 5 -10.65 7.08 6.28
CA TYR A 5 -10.51 6.31 5.04
C TYR A 5 -9.83 7.15 3.96
N PHE A 6 -9.06 6.50 3.10
CA PHE A 6 -8.47 7.12 1.92
C PHE A 6 -9.57 7.73 1.03
N LYS A 7 -9.44 9.01 0.65
CA LYS A 7 -10.22 9.53 -0.48
C LYS A 7 -9.61 9.01 -1.77
N ALA A 8 -10.44 8.87 -2.81
CA ALA A 8 -9.97 8.45 -4.13
C ALA A 8 -8.87 9.38 -4.69
N GLU A 9 -8.93 10.66 -4.33
CA GLU A 9 -7.97 11.71 -4.68
C GLU A 9 -6.57 11.40 -4.11
N ASP A 10 -6.51 11.03 -2.82
CA ASP A 10 -5.27 10.69 -2.12
C ASP A 10 -4.64 9.42 -2.70
N LEU A 11 -5.47 8.43 -3.08
CA LEU A 11 -5.02 7.21 -3.73
C LEU A 11 -4.39 7.50 -5.10
N ALA A 12 -5.02 8.36 -5.90
CA ALA A 12 -4.51 8.74 -7.21
C ALA A 12 -3.18 9.50 -7.11
N GLU A 13 -3.00 10.33 -6.09
CA GLU A 13 -1.73 11.01 -5.81
C GLU A 13 -0.63 10.02 -5.42
N LEU A 14 -0.92 9.07 -4.53
CA LEU A 14 0.03 8.02 -4.14
C LEU A 14 0.49 7.17 -5.34
N LEU A 15 -0.44 6.76 -6.20
CA LEU A 15 -0.12 5.99 -7.42
C LEU A 15 0.71 6.80 -8.42
N ARG A 16 0.46 8.11 -8.51
CA ARG A 16 1.28 9.00 -9.34
C ARG A 16 2.70 9.09 -8.79
N ASN A 17 2.85 9.23 -7.47
CA ASN A 17 4.15 9.32 -6.81
C ASN A 17 4.93 8.01 -6.89
N SER A 18 4.25 6.85 -6.84
CA SER A 18 4.91 5.54 -6.95
C SER A 18 5.57 5.32 -8.32
N SER A 19 5.07 5.96 -9.38
CA SER A 19 5.69 5.88 -10.72
C SER A 19 7.13 6.41 -10.77
N GLN A 20 7.53 7.24 -9.80
CA GLN A 20 8.89 7.78 -9.69
C GLN A 20 9.77 7.02 -8.68
N SER A 21 9.27 5.93 -8.10
CA SER A 21 10.05 5.13 -7.16
C SER A 21 11.06 4.22 -7.87
N LYS A 22 12.00 3.68 -7.11
CA LYS A 22 12.96 2.68 -7.59
C LYS A 22 12.28 1.37 -8.06
N PHE A 23 11.07 1.09 -7.56
CA PHE A 23 10.29 -0.13 -7.84
C PHE A 23 8.81 0.22 -8.04
N PRO A 24 8.46 0.84 -9.18
CA PRO A 24 7.16 1.49 -9.38
C PRO A 24 5.97 0.51 -9.38
N GLU A 25 6.09 -0.68 -9.99
CA GLU A 25 4.99 -1.66 -9.99
C GLU A 25 4.73 -2.21 -8.58
N ARG A 26 5.79 -2.53 -7.84
CA ARG A 26 5.68 -3.01 -6.45
C ARG A 26 4.95 -1.99 -5.59
N ASP A 27 5.36 -0.73 -5.66
CA ASP A 27 4.80 0.32 -4.84
C ASP A 27 3.36 0.63 -5.23
N ALA A 28 3.02 0.58 -6.52
CA ALA A 28 1.63 0.71 -6.97
C ALA A 28 0.74 -0.43 -6.44
N ILE A 29 1.20 -1.68 -6.48
CA ILE A 29 0.44 -2.82 -5.95
C ILE A 29 0.22 -2.69 -4.44
N LEU A 30 1.24 -2.27 -3.68
CA LEU A 30 1.14 -2.02 -2.25
C LEU A 30 0.08 -0.97 -1.92
N ILE A 31 0.10 0.15 -2.66
CA ILE A 31 -0.85 1.25 -2.50
C ILE A 31 -2.28 0.76 -2.80
N LEU A 32 -2.48 0.01 -3.89
CA LEU A 32 -3.79 -0.53 -4.25
C LEU A 32 -4.30 -1.54 -3.23
N PHE A 33 -3.45 -2.45 -2.76
CA PHE A 33 -3.79 -3.46 -1.76
C PHE A 33 -4.20 -2.82 -0.43
N CYS A 34 -3.41 -1.86 0.05
CA CYS A 34 -3.73 -1.14 1.27
C CYS A 34 -5.02 -0.31 1.15
N GLY A 35 -5.24 0.31 -0.01
CA GLY A 35 -6.48 1.03 -0.32
C GLY A 35 -7.70 0.11 -0.30
N ALA A 36 -7.60 -1.09 -0.89
CA ALA A 36 -8.68 -2.08 -0.93
C ALA A 36 -9.04 -2.63 0.46
N LEU A 37 -8.05 -2.78 1.34
CA LEU A 37 -8.25 -3.21 2.73
C LEU A 37 -8.78 -2.09 3.64
N GLY A 38 -8.92 -0.86 3.14
CA GLY A 38 -9.35 0.28 3.94
C GLY A 38 -8.35 0.69 5.02
N LEU A 39 -7.07 0.36 4.82
CA LEU A 39 -6.00 0.72 5.74
C LEU A 39 -5.78 2.24 5.72
N THR A 40 -5.55 2.79 6.89
CA THR A 40 -5.21 4.21 7.08
C THR A 40 -3.76 4.46 6.66
N ARG A 41 -3.43 5.71 6.33
CA ARG A 41 -2.06 6.10 5.95
C ARG A 41 -0.99 5.72 6.99
N GLN A 42 -1.35 5.72 8.28
CA GLN A 42 -0.45 5.29 9.36
C GLN A 42 -0.18 3.78 9.34
N GLU A 43 -1.19 2.96 9.01
CA GLU A 43 -1.02 1.52 8.85
C GLU A 43 -0.15 1.21 7.63
N ILE A 44 -0.30 1.97 6.54
CA ILE A 44 0.53 1.85 5.34
C ILE A 44 1.98 2.26 5.60
N SER A 45 2.24 3.34 6.36
CA SER A 45 3.62 3.80 6.56
C SER A 45 4.46 2.87 7.44
N GLY A 46 3.83 1.97 8.19
CA GLY A 46 4.49 0.93 8.98
C GLY A 46 4.62 -0.41 8.25
N LEU A 47 3.92 -0.60 7.13
CA LEU A 47 3.90 -1.84 6.36
C LEU A 47 5.22 -2.02 5.60
N THR A 48 5.91 -3.12 5.92
CA THR A 48 7.09 -3.58 5.21
C THR A 48 6.72 -4.73 4.26
N ILE A 49 7.55 -4.98 3.24
CA ILE A 49 7.35 -6.11 2.33
C ILE A 49 7.26 -7.44 3.10
N SER A 50 8.00 -7.59 4.19
CA SER A 50 7.95 -8.78 5.05
C SER A 50 6.61 -8.98 5.77
N ASP A 51 5.79 -7.95 5.90
CA ASP A 51 4.49 -8.05 6.56
C ASP A 51 3.42 -8.66 5.64
N ILE A 52 3.68 -8.70 4.34
CA ILE A 52 2.71 -9.03 3.28
C ILE A 52 3.24 -10.10 2.33
N MET A 53 4.56 -10.28 2.26
CA MET A 53 5.21 -11.31 1.46
C MET A 53 6.07 -12.19 2.37
N THR A 54 6.05 -13.49 2.09
CA THR A 54 7.00 -14.45 2.62
C THR A 54 8.38 -14.21 2.01
N SER A 55 9.41 -14.80 2.62
CA SER A 55 10.80 -14.66 2.16
C SER A 55 11.07 -15.24 0.77
N ASP A 56 10.20 -16.11 0.26
CA ASP A 56 10.27 -16.68 -1.08
C ASP A 56 9.50 -15.85 -2.14
N GLY A 57 8.94 -14.70 -1.74
CA GLY A 57 8.23 -13.79 -2.62
C GLY A 57 6.78 -14.17 -2.91
N THR A 58 6.21 -15.13 -2.17
CA THR A 58 4.77 -15.41 -2.20
C THR A 58 4.00 -14.48 -1.27
N TRP A 59 2.71 -14.30 -1.53
CA TRP A 59 1.84 -13.47 -0.70
C TRP A 59 1.50 -14.25 0.58
N LYS A 60 1.59 -13.60 1.74
CA LYS A 60 1.08 -14.19 2.98
C LYS A 60 -0.45 -14.19 2.88
N ASP A 61 -1.07 -15.35 3.11
CA ASP A 61 -2.52 -15.45 3.16
C ASP A 61 -3.08 -14.50 4.23
N ALA A 62 -4.18 -13.83 3.88
CA ALA A 62 -4.86 -12.82 4.69
C ALA A 62 -5.50 -13.43 5.96
#